data_AF-A0A944L1M6-F1
#
_entry.id   AF-A0A944L1M6-F1
#
_cell.length_a   1.000
_cell.length_b   1.000
_cell.length_c   1.000
_cell.angle_alpha   90.00
_cell.angle_beta   90.00
_cell.angle_gamma   90.00
#
_symmetry.space_group_name_H-M   'P 1'
#
loop_
_entity.id
_entity.type
_entity.pdbx_description
1 polymer ?
#
loop_
_entity_poly.entity_id
_entity_poly.type
_entity_poly.pdbx_seq_one_letter_code
_entity_poly.pdbx_strand_id
1 'polypeptide(L)'
;MAEMSGEGLGEASPGLFQYWVHSYEEDADGVMVFRPADYLFPPARGRRGLDFSEDGTFIDHPIGRGDAPGALTGRWEQAEGRELALSFPGEGRRRDRRLNILHCDSKVLRIRA
;
A
#
# COMPACT_ATOMS: atom_id res chain seq x y z
N MET A 1 6.35 28.28 15.89
CA MET A 1 6.33 26.85 16.28
C MET A 1 6.63 26.07 15.02
N ALA A 2 7.77 25.38 15.00
CA ALA A 2 8.27 24.72 13.81
C ALA A 2 7.53 23.39 13.61
N GLU A 3 6.78 23.25 12.52
CA GLU A 3 6.38 21.93 12.01
C GLU A 3 7.45 21.49 11.01
N MET A 4 8.55 20.96 11.53
CA MET A 4 9.45 20.10 10.76
C MET A 4 8.80 18.71 10.72
N SER A 5 8.20 18.30 9.60
CA SER A 5 7.82 16.89 9.39
C SER A 5 7.62 16.61 7.91
N GLY A 6 8.54 15.85 7.32
CA GLY A 6 8.36 15.26 6.00
C GLY A 6 9.58 15.22 5.08
N GLU A 7 10.80 15.36 5.60
CA GLU A 7 11.99 15.01 4.83
C GLU A 7 12.21 13.50 4.82
N GLY A 8 12.34 12.95 3.61
CA GLY A 8 12.90 11.62 3.38
C GLY A 8 11.89 10.55 2.98
N LEU A 9 11.73 10.34 1.68
CA LEU A 9 11.60 8.98 1.15
C LEU A 9 12.49 8.92 -0.08
N GLY A 10 13.79 8.78 0.16
CA GLY A 10 14.75 8.29 -0.83
C GLY A 10 14.96 6.77 -0.72
N GLU A 11 14.23 6.11 0.16
CA GLU A 11 14.23 4.66 0.38
C GLU A 11 12.92 4.29 1.12
N ALA A 12 12.50 3.02 1.04
CA ALA A 12 11.34 2.53 1.76
C ALA A 12 11.54 2.69 3.29
N SER A 13 10.67 3.47 3.93
CA SER A 13 10.79 3.73 5.37
C SER A 13 10.17 2.63 6.22
N PRO A 14 10.64 2.41 7.46
CA PRO A 14 10.06 1.41 8.38
C PRO A 14 8.55 1.55 8.60
N GLY A 15 8.01 2.78 8.51
CA GLY A 15 6.57 3.03 8.60
C GLY A 15 5.74 2.36 7.50
N LEU A 16 6.36 1.96 6.39
CA LEU A 16 5.70 1.21 5.32
C LEU A 16 5.35 -0.22 5.75
N PHE A 17 6.14 -0.83 6.66
CA PHE A 17 6.10 -2.26 6.95
C PHE A 17 4.97 -2.64 7.90
N GLN A 18 3.75 -2.61 7.37
CA GLN A 18 2.52 -2.97 8.07
C GLN A 18 1.38 -3.26 7.10
N TYR A 19 0.26 -3.73 7.63
CA TYR A 19 -0.97 -3.89 6.87
C TYR A 19 -1.72 -2.55 6.70
N TRP A 20 -1.87 -2.17 5.45
CA TRP A 20 -2.52 -0.96 4.98
C TRP A 20 -3.88 -1.26 4.37
N VAL A 21 -4.93 -0.65 4.91
CA VAL A 21 -6.31 -0.80 4.43
C VAL A 21 -6.74 0.46 3.69
N HIS A 22 -7.36 0.29 2.52
CA HIS A 22 -7.75 1.41 1.65
C HIS A 22 -8.89 2.23 2.26
N SER A 23 -8.64 3.52 2.47
CA SER A 23 -9.59 4.54 2.89
C SER A 23 -10.20 5.24 1.67
N TYR A 24 -11.22 4.64 1.06
CA TYR A 24 -11.89 5.19 -0.14
C TYR A 24 -12.38 6.63 0.05
N GLU A 25 -12.77 6.95 1.28
CA GLU A 25 -13.32 8.23 1.68
C GLU A 25 -12.28 9.36 1.65
N GLU A 26 -10.99 9.01 1.68
CA GLU A 26 -9.88 9.96 1.68
C GLU A 26 -9.17 10.05 0.32
N ASP A 27 -9.56 9.23 -0.66
CA ASP A 27 -9.05 9.31 -2.03
C ASP A 27 -9.45 10.65 -2.67
N ALA A 28 -8.48 11.30 -3.33
CA ALA A 28 -8.72 12.55 -4.07
C ALA A 28 -7.66 12.71 -5.17
N ASP A 29 -8.04 13.35 -6.28
CA ASP A 29 -7.09 13.76 -7.35
C ASP A 29 -6.19 12.62 -7.87
N GLY A 30 -6.76 11.42 -7.98
CA GLY A 30 -6.06 10.20 -8.42
C GLY A 30 -5.06 9.64 -7.40
N VAL A 31 -5.06 10.15 -6.16
CA VAL A 31 -4.27 9.64 -5.05
C VAL A 31 -5.10 8.67 -4.24
N MET A 32 -4.51 7.51 -3.98
CA MET A 32 -5.12 6.47 -3.16
C MET A 32 -4.58 6.56 -1.74
N VAL A 33 -5.45 6.57 -0.75
CA VAL A 33 -5.10 6.73 0.66
C VAL A 33 -5.32 5.44 1.43
N PHE A 34 -4.32 5.03 2.18
CA PHE A 34 -4.40 3.87 3.05
C PHE A 34 -4.12 4.26 4.50
N ARG A 35 -4.81 3.57 5.39
CA ARG A 35 -4.66 3.71 6.85
C ARG A 35 -4.30 2.35 7.47
N PRO A 36 -3.65 2.33 8.65
CA PRO A 36 -3.42 1.10 9.38
C PRO A 36 -4.71 0.37 9.70
N ALA A 37 -4.63 -0.93 9.95
CA ALA A 37 -5.78 -1.79 10.21
C ALA A 37 -6.62 -1.38 11.43
N ASP A 38 -6.03 -0.69 12.41
CA ASP A 38 -6.72 -0.18 13.61
C ASP A 38 -7.49 1.14 13.37
N TYR A 39 -7.34 1.75 12.19
CA TYR A 39 -8.08 2.97 11.86
C TYR A 39 -9.59 2.70 11.83
N LEU A 40 -10.37 3.65 12.37
CA LEU A 40 -11.82 3.57 12.43
C LEU A 40 -12.45 3.92 11.07
N PHE A 41 -12.48 2.94 10.19
CA PHE A 41 -13.07 3.10 8.86
C PHE A 41 -14.60 3.27 8.91
N PRO A 42 -15.17 4.14 8.06
CA PRO A 42 -16.60 4.13 7.79
C PRO A 42 -17.05 2.76 7.22
N PRO A 43 -18.33 2.39 7.37
CA PRO A 43 -18.86 1.16 6.79
C PRO A 43 -18.68 1.09 5.27
N ALA A 44 -18.10 0.00 4.76
CA ALA A 44 -17.90 -0.25 3.33
C ALA A 44 -18.15 -1.72 2.97
N ARG A 45 -18.53 -2.00 1.72
CA ARG A 45 -18.70 -3.36 1.19
C ARG A 45 -17.33 -3.96 0.83
N GLY A 46 -16.53 -4.22 1.85
CA GLY A 46 -15.14 -4.68 1.72
C GLY A 46 -14.16 -3.54 1.42
N ARG A 47 -12.89 -3.78 1.74
CA ARG A 47 -11.77 -2.88 1.45
C ARG A 47 -10.64 -3.68 0.86
N ARG A 48 -9.93 -3.11 -0.11
CA ARG A 48 -8.64 -3.66 -0.52
C ARG A 48 -7.59 -3.34 0.55
N GLY A 49 -6.54 -4.13 0.60
CA GLY A 49 -5.39 -3.89 1.46
C GLY A 49 -4.07 -4.23 0.79
N LEU A 50 -3.01 -3.74 1.40
CA LEU A 50 -1.62 -3.94 1.00
C LEU A 50 -0.82 -4.28 2.26
N ASP A 51 -0.06 -5.37 2.25
CA ASP A 51 0.88 -5.69 3.33
C ASP A 51 2.30 -5.63 2.77
N PHE A 52 3.18 -4.89 3.44
CA PHE A 52 4.60 -4.80 3.12
C PHE A 52 5.41 -5.31 4.30
N SER A 53 6.33 -6.21 4.02
CA SER A 53 7.31 -6.70 5.00
C SER A 53 8.71 -6.19 4.69
N GLU A 54 9.53 -6.02 5.72
CA GLU A 54 10.92 -5.54 5.60
C GLU A 54 11.79 -6.45 4.72
N ASP A 55 11.46 -7.74 4.65
CA ASP A 55 12.18 -8.75 3.86
C ASP A 55 11.87 -8.71 2.34
N GLY A 56 11.09 -7.72 1.88
CA GLY A 56 10.67 -7.59 0.49
C GLY A 56 9.42 -8.40 0.15
N THR A 57 8.77 -9.08 1.12
CA THR A 57 7.49 -9.74 0.91
C THR A 57 6.36 -8.71 0.78
N PHE A 58 5.48 -8.93 -0.20
CA PHE A 58 4.30 -8.10 -0.43
C PHE A 58 3.05 -8.98 -0.50
N ILE A 59 1.93 -8.53 0.08
CA ILE A 59 0.64 -9.21 -0.04
C ILE A 59 -0.43 -8.22 -0.54
N ASP A 60 -0.99 -8.49 -1.72
CA ASP A 60 -2.16 -7.76 -2.23
C ASP A 60 -3.43 -8.42 -1.70
N HIS A 61 -4.23 -7.67 -0.96
CA HIS A 61 -5.56 -8.10 -0.51
C HIS A 61 -6.62 -7.43 -1.38
N PRO A 62 -7.01 -8.02 -2.53
CA PRO A 62 -8.06 -7.46 -3.37
C PRO A 62 -9.41 -7.50 -2.63
N ILE A 63 -10.33 -6.62 -3.03
CA ILE A 63 -11.75 -6.83 -2.68
C ILE A 63 -12.19 -8.10 -3.40
N GLY A 64 -12.38 -9.18 -2.65
CA GLY A 64 -12.84 -10.44 -3.22
C GLY A 64 -14.24 -10.31 -3.83
N ARG A 65 -14.45 -10.85 -5.03
CA ARG A 65 -15.79 -11.24 -5.49
C ARG A 65 -16.00 -12.70 -5.08
N GLY A 66 -16.79 -12.98 -4.05
CA GLY A 66 -17.09 -14.35 -3.61
C GLY A 66 -15.83 -15.15 -3.22
N ASP A 67 -15.69 -16.40 -3.70
CA ASP A 67 -14.53 -17.32 -3.54
C ASP A 67 -13.21 -16.86 -4.21
N ALA A 68 -13.00 -15.56 -4.39
CA ALA A 68 -11.71 -15.06 -4.88
C ALA A 68 -10.61 -15.37 -3.85
N PRO A 69 -9.39 -15.76 -4.28
CA PRO A 69 -8.28 -16.03 -3.38
C PRO A 69 -8.06 -14.82 -2.45
N GLY A 70 -8.10 -15.07 -1.14
CA GLY A 70 -8.19 -14.04 -0.10
C GLY A 70 -6.94 -13.16 0.07
N ALA A 71 -5.84 -13.49 -0.60
CA ALA A 71 -4.58 -12.76 -0.60
C ALA A 71 -3.71 -13.22 -1.77
N LEU A 72 -2.95 -12.31 -2.39
CA LEU A 72 -2.01 -12.61 -3.46
C LEU A 72 -0.60 -12.22 -3.02
N THR A 73 0.25 -13.22 -2.81
CA THR A 73 1.65 -13.01 -2.41
C THR A 73 2.49 -12.58 -3.62
N GLY A 74 3.30 -11.56 -3.39
CA GLY A 74 4.24 -10.99 -4.32
C GLY A 74 5.53 -10.57 -3.61
N ARG A 75 6.36 -9.81 -4.33
CA ARG A 75 7.53 -9.13 -3.80
C ARG A 75 7.44 -7.66 -4.11
N TRP A 76 8.05 -6.84 -3.27
CA TRP A 76 8.28 -5.44 -3.55
C TRP A 76 9.78 -5.14 -3.50
N GLU A 77 10.20 -4.23 -4.35
CA GLU A 77 11.55 -3.67 -4.34
C GLU A 77 11.46 -2.16 -4.52
N GLN A 78 12.33 -1.43 -3.83
CA GLN A 78 12.50 0.00 -4.03
C GLN A 78 13.11 0.21 -5.42
N ALA A 79 12.35 0.85 -6.31
CA ALA A 79 12.85 1.36 -7.58
C ALA A 79 13.40 2.79 -7.37
N GLU A 80 13.43 3.61 -8.42
CA GLU A 80 14.00 4.95 -8.34
C GLU A 80 13.16 5.88 -7.44
N GLY A 81 13.83 6.57 -6.51
CA GLY A 81 13.21 7.59 -5.65
C GLY A 81 12.11 7.03 -4.75
N ARG A 82 10.85 7.30 -5.09
CA ARG A 82 9.66 6.91 -4.30
C ARG A 82 8.82 5.83 -4.98
N GLU A 83 9.33 5.25 -6.05
CA GLU A 83 8.62 4.21 -6.79
C GLU A 83 8.93 2.83 -6.22
N LEU A 84 7.90 2.03 -5.99
CA LEU A 84 8.02 0.61 -5.68
C LEU A 84 7.67 -0.22 -6.90
N ALA A 85 8.50 -1.20 -7.22
CA ALA A 85 8.18 -2.25 -8.18
C ALA A 85 7.56 -3.44 -7.45
N LEU A 86 6.33 -3.81 -7.80
CA LEU A 86 5.64 -4.99 -7.27
C LEU A 86 5.67 -6.09 -8.31
N SER A 87 6.16 -7.27 -7.92
CA SER A 87 6.18 -8.47 -8.74
C SER A 87 5.36 -9.59 -8.11
N PHE A 88 4.70 -10.41 -8.92
CA PHE A 88 3.90 -11.54 -8.43
C PHE A 88 4.40 -12.84 -9.07
N PRO A 89 5.36 -13.54 -8.44
CA PRO A 89 5.91 -14.78 -8.99
C PRO A 89 4.87 -15.90 -8.91
N GLY A 90 4.37 -16.35 -10.08
CA GLY A 90 3.45 -17.48 -10.21
C GLY A 90 2.54 -17.37 -11.43
N GLU A 91 1.85 -18.46 -11.79
CA GLU A 91 0.78 -18.45 -12.80
C GLU A 91 -0.50 -17.81 -12.22
N GLY A 92 -0.46 -16.50 -12.03
CA GLY A 92 -1.53 -15.71 -11.41
C GLY A 92 -2.08 -14.60 -12.32
N ARG A 93 -3.33 -14.19 -12.10
CA ARG A 93 -4.02 -13.11 -12.84
C ARG A 93 -3.47 -11.70 -12.57
N ARG A 94 -2.71 -11.50 -11.49
CA ARG A 94 -2.12 -10.21 -11.15
C ARG A 94 -0.84 -10.01 -11.96
N ARG A 95 -0.78 -8.89 -12.65
CA ARG A 95 0.44 -8.44 -13.33
C ARG A 95 1.27 -7.60 -12.38
N ASP A 96 2.58 -7.65 -12.60
CA ASP A 96 3.53 -6.72 -12.01
C ASP A 96 3.07 -5.28 -12.25
N ARG A 97 3.31 -4.41 -11.26
CA ARG A 97 2.89 -3.01 -11.30
C ARG A 97 3.82 -2.14 -10.49
N ARG A 98 3.79 -0.83 -10.75
CA ARG A 98 4.56 0.17 -10.00
C ARG A 98 3.63 1.00 -9.12
N LEU A 99 4.10 1.38 -7.95
CA LEU A 99 3.41 2.31 -7.05
C LEU A 99 4.33 3.47 -6.73
N ASN A 100 3.88 4.70 -6.93
CA ASN A 100 4.62 5.87 -6.51
C ASN A 100 4.13 6.33 -5.13
N ILE A 101 4.99 6.26 -4.11
CA ILE A 101 4.71 6.74 -2.77
C ILE A 101 4.76 8.27 -2.76
N LEU A 102 3.62 8.90 -2.49
CA LEU A 102 3.57 10.35 -2.30
C LEU A 102 3.91 10.73 -0.86
N HIS A 103 3.46 9.91 0.10
CA HIS A 103 3.71 10.10 1.53
C HIS A 103 3.56 8.77 2.26
N CYS A 104 4.41 8.51 3.25
CA CYS A 104 4.27 7.38 4.15
C CYS A 104 4.78 7.78 5.54
N ASP A 105 3.94 7.61 6.55
CA ASP A 105 4.32 7.61 7.96
C ASP A 105 3.64 6.43 8.67
N SER A 106 3.67 6.35 10.00
CA SER A 106 3.04 5.24 10.74
C SER A 106 1.50 5.23 10.67
N LYS A 107 0.86 6.30 10.20
CA LYS A 107 -0.60 6.52 10.24
C LYS A 107 -1.24 6.66 8.87
N VAL A 108 -0.47 6.94 7.82
CA VAL A 108 -1.02 7.11 6.47
C VAL A 108 -0.01 6.79 5.39
N LEU A 109 -0.48 6.06 4.38
CA LEU A 109 0.21 5.80 3.13
C LEU A 109 -0.60 6.41 1.99
N ARG A 110 0.03 7.27 1.19
CA ARG A 110 -0.56 7.87 -0.01
C ARG A 110 0.22 7.45 -1.22
N ILE A 111 -0.48 6.92 -2.23
CA ILE A 111 0.15 6.41 -3.44
C ILE A 111 -0.55 6.88 -4.71
N ARG A 112 0.19 6.86 -5.81
CA ARG A 112 -0.37 6.74 -7.16
C ARG A 112 0.02 5.37 -7.73
N ALA A 113 -0.91 4.73 -8.43
CA ALA A 113 -0.76 3.39 -9.01
C ALA A 113 -1.02 3.43 -10.52
#